data_AF-A0A150TTQ3-F1
#
_entry.id   AF-A0A150TTQ3-F1
#
_cell.length_a   1.000
_cell.length_b   1.000
_cell.length_c   1.000
_cell.angle_alpha   90.00
_cell.angle_beta   90.00
_cell.angle_gamma   90.00
#
_symmetry.space_group_name_H-M   'P 1'
#
loop_
_entity.id
_entity.type
_entity.pdbx_description
1 polymer ?
#
loop_
_entity_poly.entity_id
_entity_poly.type
_entity_poly.pdbx_seq_one_letter_code
_entity_poly.pdbx_strand_id
1 'polypeptide(L)'
;MEENTCSLRYDRWKVVFAEQRAQGLLVWQEPFVPLRLPKLFDLRADPFERADQGSILYDRWRIDHAFVIIPALAFARKFVASFRKFPPRQKPETWNLDTILQSMQRTSD
;
A
#
# COMPACT_ATOMS: atom_id res chain seq x y z
N MET A 1 -7.58 -12.21 1.51
CA MET A 1 -6.15 -12.06 1.80
C MET A 1 -5.85 -10.59 1.52
N GLU A 2 -6.17 -9.72 2.47
CA GLU A 2 -6.00 -8.28 2.31
C GLU A 2 -4.52 -7.96 2.15
N GLU A 3 -4.21 -7.21 1.11
CA GLU A 3 -2.86 -6.77 0.78
C GLU A 3 -2.41 -5.72 1.82
N ASN A 4 -1.87 -6.19 2.96
CA ASN A 4 -1.39 -5.34 4.06
C ASN A 4 -0.14 -4.50 3.71
N THR A 5 0.15 -4.21 2.44
CA THR A 5 1.36 -3.51 2.02
C THR A 5 1.02 -2.38 1.07
N CYS A 6 1.05 -1.14 1.58
CA CYS A 6 0.75 0.06 0.79
C CYS A 6 1.87 0.41 -0.21
N SER A 7 3.14 0.13 0.12
CA SER A 7 4.27 0.44 -0.75
C SER A 7 5.49 -0.45 -0.48
N LEU A 8 6.40 -0.50 -1.46
CA LEU A 8 7.70 -1.14 -1.39
C LEU A 8 8.79 -0.13 -1.74
N ARG A 9 9.86 -0.06 -0.93
CA ARG A 9 11.10 0.64 -1.27
C ARG A 9 12.21 -0.37 -1.52
N TYR A 10 12.91 -0.21 -2.64
CA TYR A 10 14.11 -0.99 -2.97
C TYR A 10 15.13 -0.12 -3.73
N ASP A 11 16.33 0.02 -3.16
CA ASP A 11 17.37 0.93 -3.66
C ASP A 11 16.83 2.35 -3.93
N ARG A 12 16.92 2.84 -5.17
CA ARG A 12 16.40 4.15 -5.57
C ARG A 12 14.88 4.17 -5.80
N TRP A 13 14.25 3.00 -5.94
CA TRP A 13 12.86 2.90 -6.37
C TRP A 13 11.91 2.82 -5.18
N LYS A 14 10.80 3.55 -5.28
CA LYS A 14 9.61 3.34 -4.45
C LYS A 14 8.44 3.02 -5.35
N VAL A 15 7.73 1.94 -5.02
CA VAL A 15 6.50 1.51 -5.70
C VAL A 15 5.35 1.61 -4.70
N VAL A 16 4.28 2.31 -5.07
CA VAL A 16 3.10 2.52 -4.22
C VAL A 16 1.92 1.77 -4.82
N PHE A 17 1.43 0.78 -4.09
CA PHE A 17 0.30 -0.08 -4.50
C PHE A 17 -1.04 0.51 -4.08
N ALA A 18 -1.07 1.20 -2.93
CA ALA A 18 -2.26 1.87 -2.43
C ALA A 18 -1.92 3.28 -1.96
N GLU A 19 -2.74 4.25 -2.35
CA GLU A 19 -2.52 5.67 -2.11
C GLU A 19 -3.53 6.24 -1.09
N GLN A 20 -3.06 7.08 -0.17
CA GLN A 20 -3.94 7.95 0.61
C GLN A 20 -4.14 9.27 -0.16
N ARG A 21 -5.39 9.56 -0.54
CA ARG A 21 -5.75 10.75 -1.32
C ARG A 21 -6.23 11.91 -0.45
N ALA A 22 -6.65 11.63 0.78
CA ALA A 22 -7.04 12.65 1.74
C ALA A 22 -5.85 13.52 2.18
N GLN A 23 -6.17 14.69 2.74
CA GLN A 23 -5.22 15.63 3.31
C GLN A 23 -5.66 16.09 4.70
N GLY A 24 -4.72 16.54 5.53
CA GLY A 24 -5.00 17.00 6.89
C GLY A 24 -5.58 15.90 7.77
N LEU A 25 -6.64 16.21 8.53
CA LEU A 25 -7.28 15.24 9.43
C LEU A 25 -7.99 14.10 8.69
N LEU A 26 -8.38 14.31 7.42
CA LEU A 26 -9.12 13.31 6.64
C LEU A 26 -8.30 12.04 6.37
N VAL A 27 -6.97 12.10 6.45
CA VAL A 27 -6.10 10.91 6.26
C VAL A 27 -6.37 9.79 7.26
N TRP A 28 -6.97 10.12 8.40
CA TRP A 28 -7.36 9.18 9.45
C TRP A 28 -8.76 8.60 9.26
N GLN A 29 -9.58 9.25 8.42
CA GLN A 29 -10.96 8.88 8.17
C GLN A 29 -11.11 8.12 6.85
N GLU A 30 -10.33 8.51 5.84
CA GLU A 30 -10.42 7.93 4.50
C GLU A 30 -9.54 6.69 4.35
N PRO A 31 -10.03 5.65 3.64
CA PRO A 31 -9.25 4.47 3.37
C PRO A 31 -8.17 4.74 2.30
N PHE A 32 -7.13 3.90 2.29
CA PHE A 32 -6.22 3.85 1.16
C PHE A 32 -6.93 3.33 -0.09
N VAL A 33 -6.64 3.94 -1.24
CA VAL A 33 -7.18 3.55 -2.55
C VAL A 33 -6.20 2.61 -3.24
N PRO A 34 -6.55 1.34 -3.50
CA PRO A 34 -5.70 0.43 -4.26
C PRO A 34 -5.58 0.88 -5.72
N LEU A 35 -4.36 0.87 -6.25
CA LEU A 35 -4.05 1.30 -7.60
C LEU A 35 -3.89 0.09 -8.53
N ARG A 36 -4.53 0.15 -9.70
CA ARG A 36 -4.32 -0.87 -10.76
C ARG A 36 -2.95 -0.74 -11.42
N LEU A 37 -2.51 0.50 -11.60
CA LEU A 37 -1.15 0.83 -12.01
C LEU A 37 -0.46 1.52 -10.83
N PRO A 38 0.46 0.82 -10.12
CA PRO A 38 1.18 1.40 -9.00
C PRO A 38 1.85 2.72 -9.37
N LYS A 39 1.96 3.64 -8.42
CA LYS A 39 2.85 4.81 -8.59
C LYS A 39 4.29 4.34 -8.45
N LEU A 40 5.18 4.99 -9.19
CA LEU A 40 6.60 4.70 -9.21
C LEU A 40 7.33 6.01 -8.96
N PHE A 41 8.30 5.98 -8.07
CA PHE A 41 9.16 7.13 -7.78
C PHE A 41 10.61 6.70 -7.73
N ASP A 42 11.48 7.60 -8.19
CA ASP A 42 12.91 7.49 -8.02
C ASP A 42 13.33 8.42 -6.89
N LEU A 43 13.53 7.87 -5.70
CA LEU A 43 13.84 8.63 -4.48
C LEU A 43 15.22 9.28 -4.49
N ARG A 44 16.10 8.95 -5.46
CA ARG A 44 17.37 9.68 -5.65
C ARG A 44 17.14 10.99 -6.40
N ALA A 45 16.21 11.00 -7.36
CA ALA A 45 15.90 12.18 -8.16
C ALA A 45 14.78 13.02 -7.53
N ASP A 46 13.79 12.37 -6.93
CA ASP A 46 12.63 12.97 -6.29
C ASP A 46 12.41 12.40 -4.88
N PRO A 47 13.22 12.83 -3.89
CA PRO A 47 13.11 12.35 -2.51
C PRO A 47 11.76 12.62 -1.84
N PHE A 48 11.00 13.59 -2.35
CA PHE A 48 9.73 14.05 -1.78
C PHE A 48 8.50 13.62 -2.60
N GLU A 49 8.69 12.79 -3.62
CA GLU A 49 7.60 12.18 -4.39
C GLU A 49 6.65 13.21 -5.02
N ARG A 50 7.19 14.38 -5.42
CA ARG A 50 6.40 15.51 -5.95
C ARG A 50 6.09 15.39 -7.43
N ALA A 51 6.80 14.52 -8.16
CA ALA A 51 6.65 14.42 -9.62
C ALA A 51 5.21 14.12 -10.04
N ASP A 52 4.48 13.33 -9.25
CA ASP A 52 3.08 12.95 -9.53
C ASP A 52 2.10 14.14 -9.49
N GLN A 53 2.40 15.19 -8.72
CA GLN A 53 1.54 16.38 -8.62
C GLN A 53 2.06 17.56 -9.47
N GLY A 54 3.38 17.65 -9.65
CA GLY A 54 4.02 18.83 -10.24
C GLY A 54 4.61 18.64 -11.64
N SER A 55 4.74 17.41 -12.15
CA SER A 55 5.36 17.15 -13.44
C SER A 55 4.35 16.79 -14.52
N ILE A 56 4.45 17.47 -15.66
CA ILE A 56 3.64 17.18 -16.85
C ILE A 56 4.01 15.85 -17.53
N LEU A 57 5.23 15.36 -17.32
CA LEU A 57 5.75 14.14 -17.97
C LEU A 57 5.78 12.92 -17.06
N TYR A 58 5.24 13.02 -15.83
CA TYR A 58 5.33 11.94 -14.85
C TYR A 58 4.72 10.63 -15.37
N ASP A 59 3.53 10.68 -15.97
CA ASP A 59 2.87 9.47 -16.48
C ASP A 59 3.68 8.80 -17.59
N ARG A 60 4.27 9.60 -18.48
CA ARG A 60 5.14 9.07 -19.55
C ARG A 60 6.37 8.40 -18.95
N TRP A 61 7.06 9.10 -18.04
CA TRP A 61 8.23 8.58 -17.36
C TRP A 61 7.91 7.28 -16.59
N ARG A 62 6.76 7.23 -15.91
CA ARG A 62 6.30 6.05 -15.16
C ARG A 62 6.08 4.84 -16.08
N ILE A 63 5.49 5.04 -17.25
CA ILE A 63 5.29 3.97 -18.24
C ILE A 63 6.63 3.50 -18.81
N ASP A 64 7.53 4.42 -19.16
CA ASP A 64 8.87 4.09 -19.67
C ASP A 64 9.69 3.26 -18.64
N HIS A 65 9.36 3.38 -17.35
CA HIS A 65 9.98 2.63 -16.25
C HIS A 65 9.09 1.52 -15.66
N ALA A 66 8.00 1.13 -16.33
CA ALA A 66 7.07 0.12 -15.83
C ALA A 66 7.72 -1.26 -15.64
N PHE A 67 8.86 -1.52 -16.27
CA PHE A 67 9.66 -2.74 -16.07
C PHE A 67 10.10 -2.96 -14.61
N VAL A 68 10.12 -1.91 -13.77
CA VAL A 68 10.40 -1.99 -12.33
C VAL A 68 9.24 -2.57 -11.53
N ILE A 69 8.00 -2.38 -12.00
CA ILE A 69 6.77 -2.67 -11.24
C ILE A 69 6.58 -4.19 -11.06
N ILE A 70 6.80 -4.99 -12.09
CA ILE A 70 6.56 -6.44 -12.04
C ILE A 70 7.51 -7.16 -11.06
N PRO A 71 8.85 -6.91 -11.07
CA PRO A 71 9.75 -7.43 -10.06
C PRO A 71 9.40 -6.96 -8.63
N ALA A 72 9.02 -5.69 -8.47
CA ALA A 72 8.61 -5.14 -7.18
C ALA A 72 7.38 -5.87 -6.61
N LEU A 73 6.39 -6.17 -7.46
CA LEU A 73 5.22 -6.96 -7.08
C LEU A 73 5.61 -8.38 -6.65
N ALA A 74 6.53 -9.03 -7.36
CA ALA A 74 7.01 -10.35 -6.98
C ALA A 74 7.72 -10.34 -5.62
N PHE A 75 8.50 -9.30 -5.33
CA PHE A 75 9.15 -9.12 -4.03
C PHE A 75 8.13 -8.90 -2.90
N ALA A 76 7.15 -8.02 -3.10
CA ALA A 76 6.06 -7.80 -2.15
C ALA A 76 5.27 -9.09 -1.87
N ARG A 77 4.99 -9.89 -2.91
CA ARG A 77 4.33 -11.20 -2.76
C ARG A 77 5.15 -12.18 -1.92
N LYS A 78 6.48 -12.23 -2.11
CA LYS A 78 7.37 -13.06 -1.28
C LYS A 78 7.33 -12.63 0.19
N PHE A 79 7.32 -11.32 0.45
CA PHE A 79 7.18 -10.79 1.80
C PHE A 79 5.85 -11.20 2.43
N VAL A 80 4.72 -11.01 1.73
CA VAL A 80 3.40 -11.44 2.23
C VAL A 80 3.34 -12.96 2.45
N ALA A 81 3.96 -13.75 1.58
CA ALA A 81 4.02 -15.20 1.75
C ALA A 81 4.77 -15.62 3.03
N SER A 82 5.73 -14.81 3.50
CA SER A 82 6.47 -15.08 4.74
C SER A 82 5.57 -15.04 5.99
N PHE A 83 4.44 -14.34 5.94
CA PHE A 83 3.47 -14.28 7.04
C PHE A 83 2.78 -15.62 7.32
N ARG A 84 2.86 -16.59 6.39
CA ARG A 84 2.45 -17.97 6.69
C ARG A 84 3.34 -18.60 7.75
N LYS A 85 4.64 -18.29 7.73
CA LYS A 85 5.62 -18.77 8.73
C LYS A 85 5.65 -17.87 9.96
N PHE A 86 5.46 -16.57 9.77
CA PHE A 86 5.49 -15.57 10.84
C PHE A 86 4.17 -14.78 10.86
N PRO A 87 3.10 -15.36 11.42
CA PRO A 87 1.79 -14.72 11.42
C PRO A 87 1.82 -13.42 12.24
N PRO A 88 1.07 -12.38 11.82
CA PRO A 88 0.90 -11.17 12.60
C PRO A 88 0.33 -11.49 13.99
N ARG A 89 1.01 -11.05 15.05
CA ARG A 89 0.59 -11.30 16.44
C ARG A 89 -0.68 -10.54 16.81
N GLN A 90 -0.87 -9.37 16.21
CA GLN A 90 -2.03 -8.51 16.43
C GLN A 90 -2.81 -8.42 15.11
N LYS A 91 -4.10 -8.75 15.16
CA LYS A 91 -5.00 -8.49 14.04
C LYS A 91 -5.25 -6.97 13.98
N PRO A 92 -5.27 -6.35 12.79
CA PRO A 92 -5.70 -4.97 12.66
C PRO A 92 -7.09 -4.81 13.25
N GLU A 93 -7.28 -3.85 14.15
CA GLU A 93 -8.62 -3.53 14.63
C GLU A 93 -9.43 -2.95 13.48
N THR A 94 -10.57 -3.56 13.22
CA THR A 94 -11.53 -3.09 12.24
C THR A 94 -12.74 -2.59 12.99
N TRP A 95 -13.12 -1.32 12.78
CA TRP A 95 -14.32 -0.71 13.37
C TRP A 95 -15.61 -1.19 12.68
N ASN A 96 -15.63 -2.42 12.16
CA ASN A 96 -16.80 -2.99 11.54
C ASN A 96 -17.73 -3.52 12.65
N LEU A 97 -18.97 -3.03 12.67
CA LEU A 97 -20.02 -3.48 13.59
C LEU A 97 -20.22 -5.01 13.53
N ASP A 98 -20.05 -5.63 12.36
CA ASP A 98 -20.14 -7.09 12.22
C ASP A 98 -19.06 -7.83 13.01
N THR A 99 -17.85 -7.25 13.08
CA THR A 99 -16.74 -7.83 13.86
C THR A 99 -17.00 -7.71 15.36
N ILE A 100 -17.64 -6.62 15.79
CA ILE A 100 -18.05 -6.39 17.18
C ILE A 100 -19.20 -7.34 17.56
N LEU A 101 -20.19 -7.52 16.68
CA LEU A 101 -21.29 -8.46 16.92
C LEU A 101 -20.79 -9.91 17.01
N GLN A 102 -19.87 -10.33 16.14
CA GLN A 102 -19.26 -11.67 16.19
C GLN A 102 -18.45 -11.91 17.47
N SER A 103 -17.75 -10.90 18.00
CA SER A 103 -17.00 -11.05 19.24
C SER A 103 -17.92 -11.15 20.47
N MET A 104 -19.03 -10.41 20.48
CA MET A 104 -20.06 -10.51 21.53
C MET A 104 -20.73 -11.90 21.53
N GLN A 105 -21.15 -12.40 20.38
CA GLN A 105 -21.78 -13.72 20.25
C GLN A 105 -20.85 -14.86 20.71
N ARG A 106 -19.56 -14.79 20.40
CA ARG A 106 -18.58 -15.80 20.82
C ARG A 106 -18.29 -15.79 22.33
N THR A 107 -18.65 -14.72 23.03
CA THR A 107 -18.44 -14.58 24.48
C THR A 107 -19.67 -15.04 25.28
N SER A 108 -20.84 -15.12 24.65
CA SER A 108 -22.10 -15.56 25.27
C SER A 108 -22.37 -17.08 25.20
N ASP A 109 -21.50 -17.84 24.53
CA ASP A 109 -21.46 -19.31 24.50
C ASP A 109 -20.37 -19.85 25.45
#